data_AF-A0A3D3UT79-F1
#
_entry.id   AF-A0A3D3UT79-F1
#
_cell.length_a   1.000
_cell.length_b   1.000
_cell.length_c   1.000
_cell.angle_alpha   90.00
_cell.angle_beta   90.00
_cell.angle_gamma   90.00
#
_symmetry.space_group_name_H-M   'P 1'
#
loop_
_entity.id
_entity.type
_entity.pdbx_description
1 polymer ?
#
loop_
_entity_poly.entity_id
_entity_poly.type
_entity_poly.pdbx_seq_one_letter_code
_entity_poly.pdbx_strand_id
1 'polypeptide(L)'
;IAGSNALFGYQGDKYYFDVDIRRHFGLDKYNSDIIPYWKTETLEAMNAFRLKEGYKTAAGECVSLAALYAAAAFIVCQIPLEDIYMILTPLHSQNFIYLQDGILTNNRRLVTKTMWFNGTAISNKAQRALRNENVTIVAHSSGYIHCLYENATIEKEYYREFSRKLDEYLSTNLSLAVFANFLRSNQNYQEFFQVCRECHGQPQFMKAELLFRYEHGSNYRVADKTFDKLLAEVADEDFVPYQLPGRIRCDELDDFIQKQKPDLRNAEGKSEFLKFVEPIIPNARQLVNDLADFLHTKAELPSPDKNFLPANPIEISTELTREQIIDYLRQKRKSNSTADLAFYAYRDMESCEYAPFIKAALERNPVSIRMAGSMSLEQAYSWLEKMPNTSIYDGGRLAQPDEVANYNTGDGLEKAFVMANVIRERNQEQDIEIIAEKNNIILKGQNKYRFTSTKSIEKQIRIPAGEVLNILE
;
A
#
# COMPACT_ATOMS: atom_id res chain seq x y z
N ILE A 1 -16.91 -20.59 -11.07
CA ILE A 1 -16.20 -19.29 -11.19
C ILE A 1 -15.87 -18.87 -9.76
N ALA A 2 -14.70 -19.26 -9.26
CA ALA A 2 -14.28 -19.00 -7.88
C ALA A 2 -12.77 -18.74 -7.89
N GLY A 3 -12.39 -17.53 -8.26
CA GLY A 3 -11.00 -17.09 -8.29
C GLY A 3 -11.01 -15.57 -8.19
N SER A 4 -10.45 -15.05 -7.10
CA SER A 4 -10.18 -13.64 -6.94
C SER A 4 -8.74 -13.41 -7.36
N ASN A 5 -8.53 -12.55 -8.36
CA ASN A 5 -7.22 -11.95 -8.61
C ASN A 5 -7.02 -10.87 -7.54
N ALA A 6 -6.56 -11.28 -6.36
CA ALA A 6 -5.97 -10.33 -5.44
C ALA A 6 -4.70 -9.79 -6.12
N LEU A 7 -4.79 -8.57 -6.66
CA LEU A 7 -3.89 -7.43 -6.43
C LEU A 7 -2.38 -7.64 -6.20
N PHE A 8 -1.79 -8.77 -6.59
CA PHE A 8 -0.35 -9.03 -6.74
C PHE A 8 -0.14 -10.26 -7.63
N GLY A 9 0.21 -10.04 -8.90
CA GLY A 9 0.81 -11.06 -9.77
C GLY A 9 -0.16 -12.04 -10.43
N TYR A 10 -0.74 -11.63 -11.56
CA TYR A 10 -1.19 -12.59 -12.58
C TYR A 10 0.05 -13.28 -13.18
N GLN A 11 -0.05 -14.59 -13.48
CA GLN A 11 1.02 -15.43 -14.02
C GLN A 11 1.61 -14.92 -15.35
N GLY A 12 0.91 -14.02 -16.04
CA GLY A 12 1.35 -13.37 -17.28
C GLY A 12 2.41 -12.27 -17.10
N ASP A 13 2.72 -11.86 -15.87
CA ASP A 13 3.68 -10.79 -15.61
C ASP A 13 5.05 -11.37 -15.21
N LYS A 14 5.85 -11.74 -16.23
CA LYS A 14 7.22 -12.30 -16.07
C LYS A 14 8.08 -11.50 -15.08
N TYR A 15 7.82 -10.21 -14.93
CA TYR A 15 8.57 -9.30 -14.06
C TYR A 15 8.35 -9.53 -12.56
N TYR A 16 7.19 -10.05 -12.12
CA TYR A 16 6.97 -10.38 -10.71
C TYR A 16 7.64 -11.70 -10.30
N PHE A 17 7.90 -12.58 -11.26
CA PHE A 17 8.54 -13.88 -11.04
C PHE A 17 10.07 -13.78 -10.94
N ASP A 18 10.70 -12.87 -11.70
CA ASP A 18 12.17 -12.81 -11.80
C ASP A 18 12.89 -12.10 -10.62
N VAL A 19 12.20 -11.38 -9.74
CA VAL A 19 12.86 -10.45 -8.77
C VAL A 19 12.82 -10.91 -7.30
N ASP A 20 12.62 -12.20 -7.03
CA ASP A 20 12.63 -12.78 -5.66
C ASP A 20 11.65 -12.07 -4.68
N ILE A 21 10.65 -11.36 -5.24
CA ILE A 21 9.63 -10.58 -4.53
C ILE A 21 8.80 -11.50 -3.64
N ARG A 22 8.55 -12.74 -4.10
CA ARG A 22 7.84 -13.74 -3.30
C ARG A 22 8.55 -13.99 -1.98
N ARG A 23 9.86 -14.19 -1.99
CA ARG A 23 10.66 -14.38 -0.77
C ARG A 23 10.69 -13.12 0.10
N HIS A 24 10.73 -11.93 -0.51
CA HIS A 24 10.70 -10.66 0.21
C HIS A 24 9.39 -10.42 0.99
N PHE A 25 8.27 -10.91 0.45
CA PHE A 25 6.93 -10.85 1.06
C PHE A 25 6.51 -12.16 1.76
N GLY A 26 7.37 -13.19 1.82
CA GLY A 26 7.05 -14.49 2.43
C GLY A 26 6.02 -15.32 1.64
N LEU A 27 5.79 -14.97 0.37
CA LEU A 27 4.90 -15.63 -0.58
C LEU A 27 5.53 -16.87 -1.23
N ASP A 28 6.82 -17.09 -1.01
CA ASP A 28 7.57 -18.31 -1.38
C ASP A 28 7.05 -19.54 -0.64
N LYS A 29 6.33 -19.35 0.47
CA LYS A 29 5.67 -20.41 1.24
C LYS A 29 4.33 -20.87 0.67
N TYR A 30 3.85 -20.24 -0.40
CA TYR A 30 2.57 -20.55 -1.03
C TYR A 30 2.84 -21.04 -2.46
N ASN A 31 2.39 -22.25 -2.79
CA ASN A 31 2.62 -22.88 -4.10
C ASN A 31 1.45 -22.72 -5.08
N SER A 32 0.39 -21.98 -4.72
CA SER A 32 -0.77 -21.73 -5.57
C SER A 32 -0.78 -20.30 -6.10
N ASP A 33 -1.27 -20.13 -7.33
CA ASP A 33 -1.63 -18.83 -7.91
C ASP A 33 -2.97 -18.29 -7.35
N ILE A 34 -3.45 -18.90 -6.26
CA ILE A 34 -4.70 -18.60 -5.58
C ILE A 34 -4.32 -18.11 -4.18
N ILE A 35 -4.41 -16.80 -3.98
CA ILE A 35 -4.41 -16.18 -2.66
C ILE A 35 -5.85 -16.33 -2.12
N PRO A 36 -6.05 -16.57 -0.80
CA PRO A 36 -7.39 -16.57 -0.21
C PRO A 36 -8.13 -15.29 -0.59
N TYR A 37 -9.45 -15.37 -0.72
CA TYR A 37 -10.28 -14.19 -0.93
C TYR A 37 -10.20 -13.30 0.33
N TRP A 38 -9.64 -12.09 0.24
CA TRP A 38 -9.61 -11.13 1.34
C TRP A 38 -10.75 -10.13 1.16
N LYS A 39 -11.74 -10.24 2.03
CA LYS A 39 -12.87 -9.33 2.17
C LYS A 39 -12.41 -8.07 2.93
N THR A 40 -13.15 -6.96 2.82
CA THR A 40 -12.95 -5.68 3.52
C THR A 40 -12.18 -5.84 4.84
N GLU A 41 -10.88 -5.59 4.79
CA GLU A 41 -9.99 -5.73 5.93
C GLU A 41 -10.16 -4.53 6.86
N THR A 42 -10.56 -4.82 8.09
CA THR A 42 -10.70 -3.85 9.17
C THR A 42 -9.49 -3.93 10.09
N LEU A 43 -9.25 -2.92 10.93
CA LEU A 43 -8.16 -2.94 11.91
C LEU A 43 -8.27 -4.16 12.85
N GLU A 44 -9.47 -4.58 13.18
CA GLU A 44 -9.74 -5.74 14.04
C GLU A 44 -9.33 -7.05 13.38
N ALA A 45 -9.71 -7.26 12.11
CA ALA A 45 -9.23 -8.39 11.31
C ALA A 45 -7.70 -8.34 11.15
N MET A 46 -7.18 -7.13 10.88
CA MET A 46 -5.80 -6.66 11.02
C MET A 46 -5.04 -7.39 12.15
N ASN A 47 -5.58 -7.13 13.33
CA ASN A 47 -5.04 -7.47 14.63
C ASN A 47 -5.26 -8.94 15.01
N ALA A 48 -6.39 -9.53 14.58
CA ALA A 48 -6.78 -10.89 14.88
C ALA A 48 -5.89 -11.95 14.22
N PHE A 49 -5.08 -11.57 13.23
CA PHE A 49 -4.17 -12.48 12.54
C PHE A 49 -3.19 -13.22 13.47
N ARG A 50 -2.87 -12.63 14.63
CA ARG A 50 -2.09 -13.28 15.70
C ARG A 50 -2.73 -14.52 16.32
N LEU A 51 -4.04 -14.70 16.13
CA LEU A 51 -4.79 -15.87 16.61
C LEU A 51 -4.59 -17.08 15.69
N LYS A 52 -4.06 -16.87 14.48
CA LYS A 52 -3.79 -17.92 13.52
C LYS A 52 -2.51 -18.66 13.87
N GLU A 53 -2.55 -19.99 13.78
CA GLU A 53 -1.38 -20.83 14.02
C GLU A 53 -0.21 -20.42 13.11
N GLY A 54 0.99 -20.29 13.70
CA GLY A 54 2.19 -19.87 12.99
C GLY A 54 2.40 -18.36 12.86
N TYR A 55 1.44 -17.53 13.25
CA TYR A 55 1.54 -16.07 13.20
C TYR A 55 1.73 -15.46 14.58
N LYS A 56 2.81 -14.70 14.77
CA LYS A 56 3.14 -14.03 16.04
C LYS A 56 2.73 -12.56 16.08
N THR A 57 2.37 -11.97 14.94
CA THR A 57 2.08 -10.55 14.78
C THR A 57 0.81 -10.34 13.95
N ALA A 58 0.23 -9.14 14.07
CA ALA A 58 -0.80 -8.67 13.14
C ALA A 58 -0.27 -8.64 11.69
N ALA A 59 -1.17 -8.72 10.72
CA ALA A 59 -0.84 -8.63 9.30
C ALA A 59 -2.06 -8.17 8.51
N GLY A 60 -1.85 -7.42 7.44
CA GLY A 60 -2.90 -7.05 6.49
C GLY A 60 -2.34 -6.78 5.10
N GLU A 61 -3.23 -6.61 4.12
CA GLU A 61 -2.89 -6.32 2.73
C GLU A 61 -2.45 -4.87 2.51
N CYS A 62 -1.91 -4.59 1.32
CA CYS A 62 -1.36 -3.27 0.99
C CYS A 62 -2.39 -2.13 1.10
N VAL A 63 -3.64 -2.36 0.71
CA VAL A 63 -4.72 -1.36 0.80
C VAL A 63 -5.05 -1.00 2.25
N SER A 64 -5.08 -2.02 3.12
CA SER A 64 -5.41 -1.86 4.55
C SER A 64 -4.26 -1.25 5.32
N LEU A 65 -3.02 -1.60 4.96
CA LEU A 65 -1.84 -0.93 5.46
C LEU A 65 -1.80 0.54 5.01
N ALA A 66 -2.15 0.85 3.76
CA ALA A 66 -2.26 2.23 3.30
C ALA A 66 -3.32 3.01 4.11
N ALA A 67 -4.52 2.44 4.29
CA ALA A 67 -5.56 3.05 5.12
C ALA A 67 -5.11 3.23 6.58
N LEU A 68 -4.38 2.26 7.14
CA LEU A 68 -3.82 2.35 8.50
C LEU A 68 -2.77 3.45 8.60
N TYR A 69 -1.90 3.61 7.62
CA TYR A 69 -0.95 4.72 7.57
C TYR A 69 -1.65 6.08 7.47
N ALA A 70 -2.70 6.20 6.66
CA ALA A 70 -3.50 7.43 6.57
C ALA A 70 -4.17 7.74 7.91
N ALA A 71 -4.79 6.75 8.56
CA ALA A 71 -5.40 6.92 9.87
C ALA A 71 -4.37 7.28 10.95
N ALA A 72 -3.18 6.66 10.95
CA ALA A 72 -2.11 6.97 11.89
C ALA A 72 -1.52 8.38 11.65
N ALA A 73 -1.36 8.79 10.39
CA ALA A 73 -0.95 10.14 10.03
C ALA A 73 -1.92 11.18 10.59
N PHE A 74 -3.23 10.94 10.45
CA PHE A 74 -4.25 11.83 11.00
C PHE A 74 -4.31 11.80 12.53
N ILE A 75 -4.51 10.63 13.14
CA ILE A 75 -4.78 10.49 14.58
C ILE A 75 -3.53 10.72 15.43
N VAL A 76 -2.39 10.12 15.04
CA VAL A 76 -1.18 10.12 15.86
C VAL A 76 -0.28 11.29 15.49
N CYS A 77 -0.06 11.52 14.21
CA CYS A 77 0.82 12.59 13.74
C CYS A 77 0.11 13.95 13.61
N GLN A 78 -1.21 14.00 13.81
CA GLN A 78 -2.01 15.24 13.76
C GLN A 78 -1.86 15.94 12.39
N ILE A 79 -1.77 15.16 11.32
CA ILE A 79 -1.69 15.66 9.94
C ILE A 79 -3.12 15.82 9.44
N PRO A 80 -3.52 17.01 8.95
CA PRO A 80 -4.86 17.22 8.42
C PRO A 80 -5.20 16.28 7.24
N LEU A 81 -6.47 15.91 7.09
CA LEU A 81 -6.89 14.97 6.03
C LEU A 81 -6.69 15.53 4.63
N GLU A 82 -6.74 16.85 4.47
CA GLU A 82 -6.47 17.57 3.22
C GLU A 82 -5.03 17.40 2.71
N ASP A 83 -4.11 16.99 3.58
CA ASP A 83 -2.71 16.72 3.24
C ASP A 83 -2.45 15.22 3.01
N ILE A 84 -3.47 14.36 3.03
CA ILE A 84 -3.33 12.91 2.92
C ILE A 84 -4.09 12.40 1.70
N TYR A 85 -3.36 11.84 0.74
CA TYR A 85 -3.91 11.24 -0.47
C TYR A 85 -3.63 9.74 -0.48
N MET A 86 -4.64 8.91 -0.74
CA MET A 86 -4.45 7.49 -1.03
C MET A 86 -4.32 7.29 -2.54
N ILE A 87 -3.26 6.61 -2.97
CA ILE A 87 -2.96 6.27 -4.36
C ILE A 87 -3.03 4.75 -4.50
N LEU A 88 -3.93 4.28 -5.36
CA LEU A 88 -4.15 2.86 -5.58
C LEU A 88 -3.90 2.51 -7.05
N THR A 89 -3.13 1.46 -7.27
CA THR A 89 -2.91 0.79 -8.55
C THR A 89 -3.54 -0.60 -8.51
N PRO A 90 -3.62 -1.34 -9.64
CA PRO A 90 -4.13 -2.70 -9.64
C PRO A 90 -3.30 -3.69 -8.82
N LEU A 91 -2.08 -3.34 -8.42
CA LEU A 91 -1.19 -4.25 -7.69
C LEU A 91 -0.59 -3.63 -6.43
N HIS A 92 -0.91 -2.38 -6.09
CA HIS A 92 -0.38 -1.74 -4.89
C HIS A 92 -1.29 -0.62 -4.38
N SER A 93 -1.13 -0.28 -3.12
CA SER A 93 -1.78 0.86 -2.51
C SER A 93 -0.81 1.54 -1.56
N GLN A 94 -0.79 2.86 -1.61
CA GLN A 94 0.12 3.70 -0.85
C GLN A 94 -0.52 5.06 -0.59
N ASN A 95 0.08 5.85 0.29
CA ASN A 95 -0.33 7.21 0.53
C ASN A 95 0.75 8.16 0.05
N PHE A 96 0.32 9.31 -0.44
CA PHE A 96 1.14 10.51 -0.55
C PHE A 96 0.69 11.49 0.51
N ILE A 97 1.61 11.84 1.40
CA ILE A 97 1.37 12.75 2.52
C ILE A 97 2.13 14.04 2.23
N TYR A 98 1.41 15.15 2.17
CA TYR A 98 1.98 16.46 1.91
C TYR A 98 2.55 17.06 3.19
N LEU A 99 3.79 16.72 3.49
CA LEU A 99 4.59 17.33 4.54
C LEU A 99 5.99 17.63 4.00
N GLN A 100 6.48 18.85 4.24
CA GLN A 100 7.79 19.28 3.73
C GLN A 100 7.87 19.07 2.21
N ASP A 101 8.81 18.23 1.74
CA ASP A 101 8.99 17.89 0.33
C ASP A 101 8.11 16.72 -0.16
N GLY A 102 7.24 16.18 0.71
CA GLY A 102 6.37 15.04 0.46
C GLY A 102 6.91 13.71 1.01
N ILE A 103 5.98 12.81 1.36
CA ILE A 103 6.28 11.46 1.86
C ILE A 103 5.38 10.46 1.15
N LEU A 104 5.96 9.40 0.57
CA LEU A 104 5.21 8.23 0.13
C LEU A 104 5.27 7.11 1.17
N THR A 105 4.16 6.43 1.41
CA THR A 105 4.16 5.26 2.30
C THR A 105 4.34 3.99 1.49
N ASN A 106 5.22 3.11 1.94
CA ASN A 106 5.30 1.72 1.51
C ASN A 106 4.78 0.83 2.66
N ASN A 107 4.29 -0.38 2.35
CA ASN A 107 3.87 -1.41 3.33
C ASN A 107 4.79 -1.54 4.57
N ARG A 108 6.09 -1.23 4.45
CA ARG A 108 7.05 -1.33 5.56
C ARG A 108 7.71 -0.03 6.01
N ARG A 109 7.59 1.08 5.27
CA ARG A 109 8.39 2.29 5.51
C ARG A 109 7.72 3.56 5.01
N LEU A 110 8.04 4.67 5.66
CA LEU A 110 7.87 6.00 5.08
C LEU A 110 9.07 6.29 4.16
N VAL A 111 8.79 6.79 2.97
CA VAL A 111 9.78 7.09 1.93
C VAL A 111 9.77 8.60 1.73
N THR A 112 10.84 9.25 2.18
CA THR A 112 11.07 10.67 1.92
C THR A 112 11.63 10.87 0.52
N LYS A 113 11.60 12.12 0.03
CA LYS A 113 12.19 12.48 -1.26
C LYS A 113 13.67 12.07 -1.37
N THR A 114 14.48 12.30 -0.33
CA THR A 114 15.88 11.83 -0.29
C THR A 114 15.97 10.31 -0.42
N MET A 115 15.12 9.56 0.27
CA MET A 115 15.11 8.10 0.17
C MET A 115 14.70 7.61 -1.22
N TRP A 116 13.80 8.33 -1.89
CA TRP A 116 13.41 8.06 -3.26
C TRP A 116 14.62 8.06 -4.19
N PHE A 117 15.52 9.05 -4.08
CA PHE A 117 16.68 9.21 -4.97
C PHE A 117 18.02 8.69 -4.41
N ASN A 118 18.00 7.77 -3.43
CA ASN A 118 19.24 7.22 -2.85
C ASN A 118 19.96 6.18 -3.73
N GLY A 119 19.35 5.72 -4.83
CA GLY A 119 19.95 4.71 -5.72
C GLY A 119 20.14 3.34 -5.05
N THR A 120 19.34 3.01 -4.03
CA THR A 120 19.43 1.73 -3.32
C THR A 120 18.41 0.73 -3.86
N ALA A 121 18.61 -0.57 -3.61
CA ALA A 121 17.60 -1.59 -3.92
C ALA A 121 16.23 -1.30 -3.26
N ILE A 122 16.21 -0.65 -2.10
CA ILE A 122 14.98 -0.22 -1.42
C ILE A 122 14.32 0.93 -2.18
N SER A 123 15.10 1.91 -2.66
CA SER A 123 14.61 2.99 -3.50
C SER A 123 13.93 2.45 -4.76
N ASN A 124 14.59 1.51 -5.47
CA ASN A 124 14.02 0.90 -6.67
C ASN A 124 12.71 0.16 -6.37
N LYS A 125 12.63 -0.56 -5.25
CA LYS A 125 11.39 -1.22 -4.81
C LYS A 125 10.27 -0.24 -4.49
N ALA A 126 10.58 0.90 -3.86
CA ALA A 126 9.60 1.94 -3.55
C ALA A 126 9.09 2.65 -4.82
N GLN A 127 9.96 2.82 -5.82
CA GLN A 127 9.63 3.46 -7.10
C GLN A 127 8.77 2.59 -8.03
N ARG A 128 8.84 1.27 -7.87
CA ARG A 128 8.30 0.28 -8.80
C ARG A 128 6.85 0.53 -9.22
N ALA A 129 5.95 0.79 -8.27
CA ALA A 129 4.53 0.93 -8.55
C ALA A 129 4.26 2.17 -9.42
N LEU A 130 4.77 3.34 -9.03
CA LEU A 130 4.57 4.58 -9.79
C LEU A 130 5.34 4.63 -11.12
N ARG A 131 6.41 3.84 -11.27
CA ARG A 131 7.15 3.74 -12.53
C ARG A 131 6.47 2.87 -13.58
N ASN A 132 5.78 1.81 -13.17
CA ASN A 132 5.39 0.73 -14.08
C ASN A 132 3.88 0.47 -14.11
N GLU A 133 3.10 1.08 -13.22
CA GLU A 133 1.67 0.82 -13.08
C GLU A 133 0.85 2.10 -13.23
N ASN A 134 -0.32 1.94 -13.82
CA ASN A 134 -1.31 3.02 -13.87
C ASN A 134 -2.00 3.16 -12.52
N VAL A 135 -2.08 4.38 -12.02
CA VAL A 135 -2.89 4.69 -10.85
C VAL A 135 -4.37 4.59 -11.26
N THR A 136 -5.08 3.66 -10.61
CA THR A 136 -6.50 3.42 -10.86
C THR A 136 -7.39 4.37 -10.09
N ILE A 137 -7.03 4.68 -8.84
CA ILE A 137 -7.81 5.52 -7.94
C ILE A 137 -6.88 6.47 -7.19
N VAL A 138 -7.29 7.73 -7.10
CA VAL A 138 -6.80 8.66 -6.09
C VAL A 138 -7.97 9.03 -5.18
N ALA A 139 -7.84 8.79 -3.88
CA ALA A 139 -8.85 9.10 -2.88
C ALA A 139 -8.32 10.15 -1.89
N HIS A 140 -9.21 11.04 -1.48
CA HIS A 140 -8.95 12.21 -0.65
C HIS A 140 -10.20 12.53 0.17
N SER A 141 -10.09 13.35 1.22
CA SER A 141 -11.24 13.76 2.04
C SER A 141 -12.34 14.47 1.24
N SER A 142 -11.97 15.15 0.14
CA SER A 142 -12.94 15.79 -0.76
C SER A 142 -13.65 14.84 -1.73
N GLY A 143 -13.17 13.60 -1.90
CA GLY A 143 -13.76 12.60 -2.79
C GLY A 143 -12.71 11.72 -3.46
N TYR A 144 -13.04 11.14 -4.61
CA TYR A 144 -12.12 10.30 -5.38
C TYR A 144 -12.20 10.57 -6.89
N ILE A 145 -11.14 10.16 -7.59
CA ILE A 145 -11.08 10.07 -9.04
C ILE A 145 -10.61 8.67 -9.43
N HIS A 146 -11.26 8.08 -10.43
CA HIS A 146 -10.98 6.73 -10.90
C HIS A 146 -10.69 6.74 -12.41
N CYS A 147 -9.74 5.92 -12.88
CA CYS A 147 -9.42 5.82 -14.31
C CYS A 147 -10.63 5.39 -15.19
N LEU A 148 -11.46 4.42 -14.74
CA LEU A 148 -12.58 3.86 -15.48
C LEU A 148 -13.86 4.71 -15.51
N TYR A 149 -14.17 5.43 -14.43
CA TYR A 149 -15.44 6.17 -14.32
C TYR A 149 -15.33 7.58 -14.91
N GLU A 150 -16.38 8.04 -15.60
CA GLU A 150 -16.43 9.38 -16.20
C GLU A 150 -16.52 10.50 -15.16
N ASN A 151 -17.20 10.22 -14.04
CA ASN A 151 -17.42 11.18 -12.96
C ASN A 151 -16.29 11.11 -11.93
N ALA A 152 -15.81 12.27 -11.50
CA ALA A 152 -14.91 12.44 -10.36
C ALA A 152 -15.62 13.22 -9.25
N THR A 153 -15.51 12.76 -8.01
CA THR A 153 -16.09 13.44 -6.82
C THR A 153 -15.04 14.22 -6.04
N ILE A 154 -13.75 13.89 -6.22
CA ILE A 154 -12.66 14.69 -5.67
C ILE A 154 -12.75 16.11 -6.22
N GLU A 155 -12.50 17.09 -5.37
CA GLU A 155 -12.46 18.48 -5.81
C GLU A 155 -11.28 18.71 -6.77
N LYS A 156 -11.56 19.40 -7.88
CA LYS A 156 -10.66 19.55 -9.03
C LYS A 156 -9.32 20.20 -8.65
N GLU A 157 -9.36 21.23 -7.82
CA GLU A 157 -8.18 21.99 -7.42
C GLU A 157 -7.26 21.16 -6.51
N TYR A 158 -7.83 20.38 -5.58
CA TYR A 158 -7.05 19.42 -4.79
C TYR A 158 -6.40 18.36 -5.67
N TYR A 159 -7.10 17.82 -6.68
CA TYR A 159 -6.51 16.83 -7.58
C TYR A 159 -5.37 17.41 -8.43
N ARG A 160 -5.54 18.64 -8.92
CA ARG A 160 -4.52 19.37 -9.67
C ARG A 160 -3.29 19.65 -8.82
N GLU A 161 -3.50 20.10 -7.58
CA GLU A 161 -2.41 20.38 -6.64
C GLU A 161 -1.68 19.12 -6.20
N PHE A 162 -2.41 18.04 -5.91
CA PHE A 162 -1.87 16.72 -5.69
C PHE A 162 -0.96 16.28 -6.85
N SER A 163 -1.46 16.36 -8.09
CA SER A 163 -0.72 15.92 -9.27
C SER A 163 0.59 16.70 -9.42
N ARG A 164 0.55 18.02 -9.20
CA ARG A 164 1.75 18.89 -9.22
C ARG A 164 2.74 18.53 -8.11
N LYS A 165 2.26 18.35 -6.87
CA LYS A 165 3.11 18.04 -5.71
C LYS A 165 3.73 16.65 -5.82
N LEU A 166 2.98 15.68 -6.33
CA LEU A 166 3.50 14.35 -6.59
C LEU A 166 4.59 14.40 -7.68
N ASP A 167 4.36 15.10 -8.79
CA ASP A 167 5.35 15.29 -9.84
C ASP A 167 6.64 15.95 -9.31
N GLU A 168 6.49 16.96 -8.45
CA GLU A 168 7.60 17.63 -7.77
C GLU A 168 8.36 16.67 -6.84
N TYR A 169 7.66 15.85 -6.04
CA TYR A 169 8.26 14.83 -5.20
C TYR A 169 9.03 13.79 -6.03
N LEU A 170 8.46 13.37 -7.16
CA LEU A 170 9.01 12.39 -8.09
C LEU A 170 10.13 12.93 -8.99
N SER A 171 10.54 14.18 -8.76
CA SER A 171 11.59 14.86 -9.50
C SER A 171 12.71 15.36 -8.59
N THR A 172 13.95 15.28 -9.06
CA THR A 172 15.09 15.94 -8.42
C THR A 172 15.99 16.60 -9.46
N ASN A 173 16.66 17.68 -9.05
CA ASN A 173 17.68 18.32 -9.87
C ASN A 173 18.97 17.51 -9.85
N LEU A 174 19.74 17.61 -10.92
CA LEU A 174 21.07 17.02 -11.00
C LEU A 174 22.03 17.79 -10.09
N SER A 175 22.77 17.03 -9.28
CA SER A 175 23.89 17.48 -8.44
C SER A 175 24.91 16.35 -8.38
N LEU A 176 26.14 16.61 -7.93
CA LEU A 176 27.12 15.54 -7.77
C LEU A 176 26.64 14.44 -6.80
N ALA A 177 25.96 14.82 -5.71
CA ALA A 177 25.38 13.87 -4.76
C ALA A 177 24.32 12.95 -5.40
N VAL A 178 23.41 13.53 -6.19
CA VAL A 178 22.36 12.80 -6.92
C VAL A 178 22.97 11.94 -8.02
N PHE A 179 24.01 12.42 -8.71
CA PHE A 179 24.75 11.64 -9.70
C PHE A 179 25.46 10.44 -9.05
N ALA A 180 26.08 10.63 -7.89
CA ALA A 180 26.64 9.53 -7.11
C ALA A 180 25.56 8.50 -6.71
N ASN A 181 24.36 8.96 -6.32
CA ASN A 181 23.23 8.05 -6.08
C ASN A 181 22.85 7.26 -7.34
N PHE A 182 22.80 7.89 -8.51
CA PHE A 182 22.57 7.21 -9.78
C PHE A 182 23.62 6.13 -10.06
N LEU A 183 24.90 6.41 -9.79
CA LEU A 183 25.99 5.43 -9.95
C LEU A 183 25.90 4.25 -8.96
N ARG A 184 25.28 4.42 -7.78
CA ARG A 184 25.04 3.30 -6.84
C ARG A 184 24.14 2.22 -7.45
N SER A 185 23.11 2.63 -8.19
CA SER A 185 22.20 1.71 -8.88
C SER A 185 22.69 1.28 -10.27
N ASN A 186 23.69 1.95 -10.83
CA ASN A 186 24.19 1.72 -12.20
C ASN A 186 25.71 1.52 -12.21
N GLN A 187 26.16 0.44 -11.58
CA GLN A 187 27.59 0.17 -11.33
C GLN A 187 28.44 0.12 -12.59
N ASN A 188 27.86 -0.30 -13.73
CA ASN A 188 28.55 -0.36 -15.03
C ASN A 188 29.08 1.01 -15.50
N TYR A 189 28.53 2.11 -15.00
CA TYR A 189 29.02 3.44 -15.35
C TYR A 189 30.17 3.94 -14.46
N GLN A 190 30.43 3.30 -13.32
CA GLN A 190 31.43 3.78 -12.37
C GLN A 190 32.85 3.81 -12.98
N GLU A 191 33.16 2.90 -13.89
CA GLU A 191 34.49 2.81 -14.53
C GLU A 191 34.88 4.04 -15.35
N PHE A 192 33.91 4.89 -15.74
CA PHE A 192 34.16 6.11 -16.51
C PHE A 192 34.46 7.32 -15.64
N PHE A 193 34.45 7.18 -14.31
CA PHE A 193 34.64 8.29 -13.38
C PHE A 193 35.86 8.10 -12.48
N GLN A 194 36.39 9.22 -11.99
CA GLN A 194 37.47 9.28 -11.02
C GLN A 194 37.29 10.44 -10.06
N VAL A 195 37.76 10.29 -8.82
CA VAL A 195 37.77 11.34 -7.80
C VAL A 195 39.17 11.92 -7.69
N CYS A 196 39.24 13.24 -7.54
CA CYS A 196 40.46 13.99 -7.29
C CYS A 196 40.45 14.51 -5.84
N ARG A 197 41.54 14.31 -5.10
CA ARG A 197 41.79 14.95 -3.80
C ARG A 197 43.10 15.71 -3.85
N GLU A 198 43.21 16.77 -3.06
CA GLU A 198 44.49 17.44 -2.83
C GLU A 198 45.20 16.80 -1.65
N CYS A 199 46.47 16.42 -1.81
CA CYS A 199 47.31 15.92 -0.72
C CYS A 199 48.68 16.61 -0.79
N HIS A 200 49.01 17.42 0.21
CA HIS A 200 50.26 18.19 0.29
C HIS A 200 50.56 19.03 -0.98
N GLY A 201 49.55 19.68 -1.55
CA GLY A 201 49.71 20.48 -2.77
C GLY A 201 49.85 19.66 -4.06
N GLN A 202 49.71 18.34 -4.01
CA GLN A 202 49.71 17.46 -5.19
C GLN A 202 48.34 16.80 -5.39
N PRO A 203 47.77 16.85 -6.61
CA PRO A 203 46.53 16.16 -6.91
C PRO A 203 46.74 14.65 -6.92
N GLN A 204 45.83 13.94 -6.27
CA GLN A 204 45.78 12.48 -6.23
C GLN A 204 44.44 12.00 -6.77
N PHE A 205 44.47 10.92 -7.54
CA PHE A 205 43.33 10.41 -8.29
C PHE A 205 42.97 8.98 -7.88
N MET A 206 41.68 8.68 -7.91
CA MET A 206 41.14 7.36 -7.58
C MET A 206 40.01 6.97 -8.53
N LYS A 207 39.96 5.70 -8.90
CA LYS A 207 38.85 5.10 -9.66
C LYS A 207 37.54 5.15 -8.85
N ALA A 208 36.45 5.62 -9.45
CA ALA A 208 35.17 5.72 -8.73
C ALA A 208 34.64 4.35 -8.29
N GLU A 209 34.78 3.29 -9.10
CA GLU A 209 34.34 1.94 -8.74
C GLU A 209 35.06 1.36 -7.52
N LEU A 210 36.29 1.80 -7.25
CA LEU A 210 37.01 1.41 -6.04
C LEU A 210 36.46 2.16 -4.82
N LEU A 211 36.21 3.46 -4.97
CA LEU A 211 35.63 4.28 -3.92
C LEU A 211 34.23 3.81 -3.51
N PHE A 212 33.38 3.38 -4.46
CA PHE A 212 32.07 2.78 -4.15
C PHE A 212 32.18 1.42 -3.43
N ARG A 213 33.30 0.68 -3.58
CA ARG A 213 33.54 -0.53 -2.77
C ARG A 213 33.85 -0.18 -1.32
N TYR A 214 34.65 0.87 -1.09
CA TYR A 214 34.88 1.40 0.27
C TYR A 214 33.58 1.84 0.92
N GLU A 215 32.72 2.57 0.20
CA GLU A 215 31.40 2.97 0.70
C GLU A 215 30.57 1.77 1.18
N HIS A 216 30.61 0.64 0.48
CA HIS A 216 29.83 -0.54 0.85
C HIS A 216 30.20 -1.10 2.24
N GLY A 217 31.45 -0.90 2.67
CA GLY A 217 31.93 -1.28 4.00
C GLY A 217 31.89 -0.15 5.04
N SER A 218 31.45 1.04 4.67
CA SER A 218 31.54 2.26 5.49
C SER A 218 30.17 2.78 5.92
N ASN A 219 30.16 3.62 6.96
CA ASN A 219 29.01 4.44 7.34
C ASN A 219 28.95 5.77 6.56
N TYR A 220 29.96 6.05 5.72
CA TYR A 220 30.10 7.29 4.98
C TYR A 220 29.80 7.09 3.50
N ARG A 221 29.29 8.15 2.85
CA ARG A 221 28.82 8.11 1.46
C ARG A 221 29.62 9.00 0.52
N VAL A 222 29.80 8.52 -0.72
CA VAL A 222 30.33 9.25 -1.87
C VAL A 222 29.46 10.47 -2.17
N ALA A 223 30.10 11.63 -2.30
CA ALA A 223 29.50 12.92 -2.63
C ALA A 223 28.35 13.37 -1.70
N ASP A 224 28.32 12.91 -0.45
CA ASP A 224 27.45 13.42 0.61
C ASP A 224 28.28 14.25 1.63
N LYS A 225 27.65 14.85 2.63
CA LYS A 225 28.28 15.62 3.72
C LYS A 225 29.35 14.86 4.51
N THR A 226 29.42 13.53 4.39
CA THR A 226 30.42 12.69 5.05
C THR A 226 31.57 12.30 4.12
N PHE A 227 31.64 12.85 2.91
CA PHE A 227 32.52 12.37 1.87
C PHE A 227 34.01 12.44 2.26
N ASP A 228 34.42 13.52 2.92
CA ASP A 228 35.81 13.65 3.40
C ASP A 228 36.20 12.54 4.40
N LYS A 229 35.24 12.07 5.20
CA LYS A 229 35.47 10.95 6.13
C LYS A 229 35.62 9.63 5.39
N LEU A 230 34.86 9.43 4.31
CA LEU A 230 35.04 8.26 3.43
C LEU A 230 36.43 8.29 2.79
N LEU A 231 36.86 9.44 2.27
CA LEU A 231 38.19 9.60 1.67
C LEU A 231 39.34 9.36 2.66
N ALA A 232 39.11 9.58 3.96
CA ALA A 232 40.08 9.29 5.02
C ALA A 232 40.17 7.78 5.38
N GLU A 233 39.16 6.98 5.04
CA GLU A 233 39.18 5.51 5.24
C GLU A 233 39.88 4.75 4.10
N VAL A 234 40.08 5.43 2.97
CA VAL A 234 40.69 4.86 1.78
C VAL A 234 42.21 4.78 1.95
N ALA A 235 42.78 3.61 1.64
CA ALA A 235 44.22 3.41 1.71
C ALA A 235 44.98 4.30 0.70
N ASP A 236 46.10 4.89 1.13
CA ASP A 236 46.90 5.79 0.28
C ASP A 236 47.44 5.09 -0.99
N GLU A 237 47.64 3.78 -0.95
CA GLU A 237 48.11 2.96 -2.09
C GLU A 237 47.09 2.88 -3.24
N ASP A 238 45.82 3.15 -2.97
CA ASP A 238 44.76 3.16 -3.97
C ASP A 238 44.69 4.49 -4.74
N PHE A 239 45.40 5.52 -4.26
CA PHE A 239 45.53 6.80 -4.95
C PHE A 239 46.75 6.81 -5.88
N VAL A 240 46.59 7.42 -7.05
CA VAL A 240 47.68 7.63 -8.02
C VAL A 240 47.96 9.12 -8.24
N PRO A 241 49.21 9.52 -8.50
CA PRO A 241 49.58 10.94 -8.66
C PRO A 241 49.31 11.50 -10.06
N TYR A 242 48.61 10.76 -10.93
CA TYR A 242 48.32 11.16 -12.30
C TYR A 242 46.85 10.90 -12.65
N GLN A 243 46.28 11.76 -13.48
CA GLN A 243 44.91 11.60 -13.95
C GLN A 243 44.79 10.31 -14.76
N LEU A 244 43.81 9.47 -14.41
CA LEU A 244 43.59 8.21 -15.08
C LEU A 244 42.96 8.47 -16.47
N PRO A 245 43.53 7.91 -17.56
CA PRO A 245 43.01 8.12 -18.90
C PRO A 245 41.63 7.46 -19.08
N GLY A 246 40.79 8.04 -19.94
CA GLY A 246 39.45 7.53 -20.24
C GLY A 246 38.45 7.69 -19.09
N ARG A 247 38.65 8.66 -18.20
CA ARG A 247 37.78 8.90 -17.04
C ARG A 247 37.50 10.38 -16.80
N ILE A 248 36.25 10.69 -16.53
CA ILE A 248 35.78 12.02 -16.15
C ILE A 248 36.06 12.25 -14.67
N ARG A 249 36.62 13.41 -14.35
CA ARG A 249 36.84 13.84 -12.97
C ARG A 249 35.54 14.30 -12.31
N CYS A 250 35.24 13.81 -11.13
CA CYS A 250 34.02 14.15 -10.41
C CYS A 250 33.93 15.63 -10.03
N ASP A 251 35.06 16.29 -9.76
CA ASP A 251 35.11 17.73 -9.49
C ASP A 251 34.86 18.56 -10.76
N GLU A 252 35.37 18.13 -11.93
CA GLU A 252 35.04 18.76 -13.22
C GLU A 252 33.56 18.58 -13.60
N LEU A 253 33.00 17.41 -13.29
CA LEU A 253 31.57 17.13 -13.46
C LEU A 253 30.71 18.03 -12.56
N ASP A 254 31.08 18.19 -11.29
CA ASP A 254 30.34 19.08 -10.38
C ASP A 254 30.42 20.53 -10.85
N ASP A 255 31.61 20.99 -11.23
CA ASP A 255 31.81 22.31 -11.84
C ASP A 255 30.90 22.54 -13.06
N PHE A 256 30.78 21.55 -13.94
CA PHE A 256 29.88 21.59 -15.09
C PHE A 256 28.42 21.69 -14.65
N ILE A 257 27.99 20.84 -13.71
CA ILE A 257 26.62 20.84 -13.18
C ILE A 257 26.27 22.19 -12.53
N GLN A 258 27.16 22.77 -11.72
CA GLN A 258 26.91 24.04 -11.04
C GLN A 258 26.85 25.23 -12.02
N LYS A 259 27.68 25.22 -13.07
CA LYS A 259 27.76 26.30 -14.07
C LYS A 259 26.61 26.23 -15.08
N GLN A 260 26.35 25.06 -15.65
CA GLN A 260 25.37 24.90 -16.73
C GLN A 260 23.97 24.57 -16.22
N LYS A 261 23.85 23.94 -15.04
CA LYS A 261 22.58 23.49 -14.43
C LYS A 261 21.65 22.78 -15.44
N PRO A 262 22.14 21.74 -16.13
CA PRO A 262 21.38 21.11 -17.20
C PRO A 262 20.11 20.45 -16.65
N ASP A 263 18.97 20.73 -17.27
CA ASP A 263 17.71 20.02 -16.99
C ASP A 263 17.54 18.85 -17.97
N LEU A 264 17.84 17.64 -17.50
CA LEU A 264 17.77 16.44 -18.32
C LEU A 264 16.34 15.99 -18.68
N ARG A 265 15.31 16.71 -18.24
CA ARG A 265 13.93 16.46 -18.66
C ARG A 265 13.63 17.05 -20.03
N ASN A 266 14.41 18.03 -20.49
CA ASN A 266 14.25 18.65 -21.79
C ASN A 266 15.39 18.25 -22.76
N ALA A 267 15.17 18.50 -24.06
CA ALA A 267 16.11 18.10 -25.10
C ALA A 267 17.44 18.89 -25.05
N GLU A 268 17.39 20.15 -24.63
CA GLU A 268 18.55 21.05 -24.56
C GLU A 268 19.53 20.60 -23.47
N GLY A 269 19.05 20.39 -22.25
CA GLY A 269 19.87 19.90 -21.14
C GLY A 269 20.42 18.50 -21.39
N LYS A 270 19.64 17.61 -22.03
CA LYS A 270 20.16 16.31 -22.49
C LYS A 270 21.31 16.45 -23.48
N SER A 271 21.19 17.37 -24.44
CA SER A 271 22.23 17.63 -25.45
C SER A 271 23.50 18.22 -24.85
N GLU A 272 23.37 19.16 -23.92
CA GLU A 272 24.51 19.76 -23.22
C GLU A 272 25.27 18.75 -22.37
N PHE A 273 24.55 17.95 -21.58
CA PHE A 273 25.17 16.91 -20.76
C PHE A 273 25.79 15.80 -21.63
N LEU A 274 25.13 15.42 -22.73
CA LEU A 274 25.67 14.45 -23.68
C LEU A 274 27.02 14.90 -24.26
N LYS A 275 27.14 16.15 -24.71
CA LYS A 275 28.40 16.71 -25.23
C LYS A 275 29.53 16.67 -24.22
N PHE A 276 29.21 16.81 -22.93
CA PHE A 276 30.20 16.74 -21.85
C PHE A 276 30.73 15.31 -21.65
N VAL A 277 29.87 14.28 -21.73
CA VAL A 277 30.25 12.89 -21.43
C VAL A 277 30.67 12.05 -22.65
N GLU A 278 30.20 12.39 -23.85
CA GLU A 278 30.45 11.66 -25.10
C GLU A 278 31.94 11.45 -25.46
N PRO A 279 32.88 12.39 -25.18
CA PRO A 279 34.29 12.17 -25.48
C PRO A 279 34.94 11.00 -24.74
N ILE A 280 34.35 10.58 -23.61
CA ILE A 280 34.92 9.55 -22.72
C ILE A 280 34.05 8.29 -22.69
N ILE A 281 32.72 8.44 -22.74
CA ILE A 281 31.78 7.35 -22.51
C ILE A 281 31.23 6.83 -23.86
N PRO A 282 31.57 5.60 -24.29
CA PRO A 282 31.17 5.09 -25.61
C PRO A 282 29.65 5.04 -25.86
N ASN A 283 28.86 4.76 -24.81
CA ASN A 283 27.40 4.71 -24.84
C ASN A 283 26.77 5.90 -24.09
N ALA A 284 27.35 7.09 -24.22
CA ALA A 284 26.95 8.28 -23.47
C ALA A 284 25.45 8.58 -23.57
N ARG A 285 24.82 8.38 -24.73
CA ARG A 285 23.37 8.57 -24.90
C ARG A 285 22.52 7.70 -23.97
N GLN A 286 22.92 6.44 -23.77
CA GLN A 286 22.22 5.55 -22.84
C GLN A 286 22.35 6.07 -21.41
N LEU A 287 23.56 6.46 -20.99
CA LEU A 287 23.79 7.04 -19.65
C LEU A 287 22.92 8.28 -19.42
N VAL A 288 22.82 9.18 -20.40
CA VAL A 288 21.98 10.39 -20.27
C VAL A 288 20.50 10.04 -20.14
N ASN A 289 20.02 9.03 -20.87
CA ASN A 289 18.64 8.57 -20.74
C ASN A 289 18.37 7.90 -19.39
N ASP A 290 19.25 6.99 -18.96
CA ASP A 290 19.12 6.31 -17.67
C ASP A 290 19.19 7.32 -16.50
N LEU A 291 20.04 8.34 -16.62
CA LEU A 291 20.11 9.41 -15.63
C LEU A 291 18.85 10.28 -15.67
N ALA A 292 18.31 10.63 -16.84
CA ALA A 292 17.06 11.37 -16.94
C ALA A 292 15.89 10.59 -16.28
N ASP A 293 15.80 9.27 -16.54
CA ASP A 293 14.81 8.39 -15.94
C ASP A 293 15.02 8.21 -14.43
N PHE A 294 16.26 8.32 -13.95
CA PHE A 294 16.57 8.34 -12.52
C PHE A 294 16.12 9.64 -11.86
N LEU A 295 16.35 10.79 -12.50
CA LEU A 295 16.03 12.12 -11.97
C LEU A 295 14.53 12.42 -11.93
N HIS A 296 13.75 11.74 -12.78
CA HIS A 296 12.30 11.97 -12.87
C HIS A 296 11.53 10.65 -13.06
N THR A 297 10.57 10.41 -12.18
CA THR A 297 9.56 9.34 -12.36
C THR A 297 8.24 9.97 -12.79
N LYS A 298 7.76 9.66 -13.98
CA LYS A 298 6.43 10.08 -14.43
C LYS A 298 5.37 9.09 -13.95
N ALA A 299 4.47 9.53 -13.07
CA ALA A 299 3.33 8.72 -12.64
C ALA A 299 2.16 8.81 -13.63
N GLU A 300 1.58 7.67 -14.00
CA GLU A 300 0.39 7.59 -14.85
C GLU A 300 -0.88 7.72 -14.00
N LEU A 301 -1.35 8.96 -13.81
CA LEU A 301 -2.52 9.29 -12.99
C LEU A 301 -3.84 9.22 -13.78
N PRO A 302 -5.00 9.06 -13.12
CA PRO A 302 -6.30 9.19 -13.78
C PRO A 302 -6.43 10.50 -14.58
N SER A 303 -7.00 10.42 -15.79
CA SER A 303 -7.15 11.62 -16.63
C SER A 303 -7.89 12.74 -15.88
N PRO A 304 -7.38 13.98 -15.90
CA PRO A 304 -8.10 15.14 -15.37
C PRO A 304 -9.22 15.62 -16.30
N ASP A 305 -9.35 15.04 -17.50
CA ASP A 305 -10.48 15.30 -18.40
C ASP A 305 -11.66 14.38 -18.01
N LYS A 306 -12.37 14.79 -16.96
CA LYS A 306 -13.52 14.09 -16.36
C LYS A 306 -14.61 15.07 -15.96
N ASN A 307 -15.81 14.54 -15.74
CA ASN A 307 -16.90 15.33 -15.18
C ASN A 307 -16.73 15.44 -13.65
N PHE A 308 -16.25 16.59 -13.18
CA PHE A 308 -16.12 16.87 -11.75
C PHE A 308 -17.48 17.26 -11.17
N LEU A 309 -18.01 16.40 -10.31
CA LEU A 309 -19.26 16.64 -9.60
C LEU A 309 -19.07 17.65 -8.47
N PRO A 310 -20.14 18.33 -8.01
CA PRO A 310 -20.06 19.23 -6.85
C PRO A 310 -19.48 18.51 -5.63
N ALA A 311 -18.48 19.14 -5.01
CA ALA A 311 -17.79 18.56 -3.86
C ALA A 311 -18.73 18.47 -2.65
N ASN A 312 -18.69 17.34 -1.95
CA ASN A 312 -19.30 17.16 -0.63
C ASN A 312 -18.25 16.60 0.34
N PRO A 313 -17.21 17.39 0.68
CA PRO A 313 -16.03 16.90 1.38
C PRO A 313 -16.33 16.41 2.79
N ILE A 314 -15.56 15.43 3.26
CA ILE A 314 -15.52 15.00 4.66
C ILE A 314 -14.56 15.93 5.40
N GLU A 315 -15.11 16.83 6.21
CA GLU A 315 -14.36 17.85 6.95
C GLU A 315 -14.23 17.42 8.40
N ILE A 316 -13.07 16.84 8.74
CA ILE A 316 -12.76 16.38 10.08
C ILE A 316 -11.44 17.03 10.48
N SER A 317 -11.42 17.76 11.60
CA SER A 317 -10.20 18.32 12.14
C SER A 317 -9.54 17.37 13.14
N THR A 318 -8.23 17.52 13.31
CA THR A 318 -7.40 16.74 14.24
C THR A 318 -7.75 16.96 15.72
N GLU A 319 -8.46 18.06 16.01
CA GLU A 319 -8.95 18.42 17.36
C GLU A 319 -10.21 17.66 17.78
N LEU A 320 -10.90 17.02 16.83
CA LEU A 320 -12.13 16.29 17.13
C LEU A 320 -11.83 14.96 17.84
N THR A 321 -12.59 14.70 18.90
CA THR A 321 -12.61 13.39 19.55
C THR A 321 -13.22 12.32 18.64
N ARG A 322 -12.92 11.04 18.93
CA ARG A 322 -13.50 9.90 18.22
C ARG A 322 -15.02 9.99 18.13
N GLU A 323 -15.68 10.33 19.24
CA GLU A 323 -17.13 10.42 19.35
C GLU A 323 -17.67 11.53 18.45
N GLN A 324 -17.04 12.71 18.47
CA GLN A 324 -17.40 13.83 17.59
C GLN A 324 -17.24 13.48 16.11
N ILE A 325 -16.18 12.76 15.75
CA ILE A 325 -15.96 12.29 14.37
C ILE A 325 -17.08 11.35 13.93
N ILE A 326 -17.43 10.37 14.76
CA ILE A 326 -18.49 9.41 14.47
C ILE A 326 -19.84 10.14 14.33
N ASP A 327 -20.16 11.06 15.24
CA ASP A 327 -21.42 11.81 15.20
C ASP A 327 -21.51 12.70 13.95
N TYR A 328 -20.42 13.37 13.57
CA TYR A 328 -20.34 14.15 12.32
C TYR A 328 -20.58 13.26 11.10
N LEU A 329 -19.85 12.14 10.99
CA LEU A 329 -20.02 11.21 9.88
C LEU A 329 -21.44 10.65 9.82
N ARG A 330 -22.05 10.36 10.97
CA ARG A 330 -23.43 9.87 11.07
C ARG A 330 -24.43 10.86 10.48
N GLN A 331 -24.26 12.16 10.76
CA GLN A 331 -25.11 13.22 10.20
C GLN A 331 -24.92 13.35 8.68
N LYS A 332 -23.72 13.06 8.17
CA LYS A 332 -23.36 13.22 6.75
C LYS A 332 -23.80 12.05 5.86
N ARG A 333 -24.15 10.88 6.43
CA ARG A 333 -24.51 9.65 5.69
C ARG A 333 -25.55 9.86 4.58
N LYS A 334 -26.57 10.69 4.83
CA LYS A 334 -27.66 10.93 3.86
C LYS A 334 -27.23 11.68 2.60
N SER A 335 -26.15 12.46 2.67
CA SER A 335 -25.67 13.29 1.56
C SER A 335 -24.33 12.85 1.00
N ASN A 336 -23.57 12.02 1.73
CA ASN A 336 -22.24 11.54 1.34
C ASN A 336 -22.17 10.00 1.42
N SER A 337 -22.03 9.36 0.27
CA SER A 337 -21.97 7.89 0.15
C SER A 337 -20.73 7.30 0.79
N THR A 338 -19.58 7.97 0.76
CA THR A 338 -18.36 7.51 1.44
C THR A 338 -18.55 7.48 2.96
N ALA A 339 -19.17 8.52 3.52
CA ALA A 339 -19.51 8.57 4.94
C ALA A 339 -20.50 7.46 5.31
N ASP A 340 -21.51 7.18 4.47
CA ASP A 340 -22.44 6.08 4.70
C ASP A 340 -21.75 4.70 4.65
N LEU A 341 -20.98 4.44 3.59
CA LEU A 341 -20.22 3.19 3.41
C LEU A 341 -19.20 2.97 4.53
N ALA A 342 -18.67 4.02 5.15
CA ALA A 342 -17.77 3.89 6.29
C ALA A 342 -18.44 3.19 7.49
N PHE A 343 -19.73 3.39 7.74
CA PHE A 343 -20.44 2.67 8.82
C PHE A 343 -20.65 1.19 8.50
N TYR A 344 -20.93 0.86 7.23
CA TYR A 344 -20.99 -0.53 6.77
C TYR A 344 -19.62 -1.22 6.85
N ALA A 345 -18.54 -0.52 6.47
CA ALA A 345 -17.17 -1.03 6.60
C ALA A 345 -16.74 -1.18 8.06
N TYR A 346 -17.11 -0.23 8.91
CA TYR A 346 -16.91 -0.27 10.37
C TYR A 346 -17.77 -1.35 11.05
N ARG A 347 -18.83 -1.82 10.38
CA ARG A 347 -19.80 -2.82 10.86
C ARG A 347 -20.61 -2.34 12.05
N ASP A 348 -21.06 -1.10 11.98
CA ASP A 348 -22.01 -0.56 12.95
C ASP A 348 -23.39 -1.17 12.74
N MET A 349 -23.59 -2.37 13.31
CA MET A 349 -24.84 -3.10 13.21
C MET A 349 -25.96 -2.51 14.07
N GLU A 350 -25.73 -1.41 14.79
CA GLU A 350 -26.79 -0.71 15.52
C GLU A 350 -27.44 0.36 14.65
N SER A 351 -26.68 0.97 13.73
CA SER A 351 -27.15 2.07 12.87
C SER A 351 -27.25 1.73 11.38
N CYS A 352 -26.78 0.57 10.95
CA CYS A 352 -26.89 0.10 9.56
C CYS A 352 -27.96 -0.98 9.39
N GLU A 353 -28.48 -1.08 8.17
CA GLU A 353 -29.28 -2.22 7.72
C GLU A 353 -28.40 -3.48 7.70
N TYR A 354 -28.93 -4.64 8.14
CA TYR A 354 -28.13 -5.87 8.15
C TYR A 354 -28.06 -6.52 6.77
N ALA A 355 -28.93 -6.14 5.82
CA ALA A 355 -29.07 -6.86 4.56
C ALA A 355 -27.75 -6.91 3.77
N PRO A 356 -26.97 -5.80 3.65
CA PRO A 356 -25.64 -5.86 3.04
C PRO A 356 -24.66 -6.77 3.80
N PHE A 357 -24.70 -6.76 5.14
CA PHE A 357 -23.86 -7.63 5.97
C PHE A 357 -24.18 -9.10 5.76
N ILE A 358 -25.48 -9.46 5.76
CA ILE A 358 -25.98 -10.83 5.61
C ILE A 358 -25.73 -11.33 4.20
N LYS A 359 -25.98 -10.50 3.18
CA LYS A 359 -25.64 -10.83 1.80
C LYS A 359 -24.16 -11.16 1.67
N ALA A 360 -23.31 -10.32 2.26
CA ALA A 360 -21.89 -10.59 2.30
C ALA A 360 -21.58 -11.86 3.12
N ALA A 361 -22.30 -12.13 4.21
CA ALA A 361 -22.16 -13.32 5.07
C ALA A 361 -22.37 -14.62 4.29
N LEU A 362 -23.41 -14.68 3.46
CA LEU A 362 -23.82 -15.90 2.76
C LEU A 362 -23.17 -16.09 1.39
N GLU A 363 -22.80 -15.01 0.69
CA GLU A 363 -22.33 -15.12 -0.70
C GLU A 363 -20.82 -14.89 -0.87
N ARG A 364 -20.17 -14.34 0.16
CA ARG A 364 -18.77 -13.89 0.08
C ARG A 364 -17.92 -14.43 1.22
N ASN A 365 -18.22 -15.64 1.71
CA ASN A 365 -17.44 -16.30 2.75
C ASN A 365 -17.15 -17.78 2.40
N PRO A 366 -16.27 -18.05 1.41
CA PRO A 366 -15.95 -19.41 0.99
C PRO A 366 -15.02 -20.16 1.95
N VAL A 367 -14.28 -19.49 2.83
CA VAL A 367 -13.32 -20.16 3.74
C VAL A 367 -14.06 -20.95 4.81
N SER A 368 -15.10 -20.38 5.41
CA SER A 368 -15.95 -21.05 6.38
C SER A 368 -16.62 -22.30 5.80
N ILE A 369 -17.09 -22.24 4.55
CA ILE A 369 -17.62 -23.38 3.80
C ILE A 369 -16.53 -24.45 3.63
N ARG A 370 -15.34 -24.04 3.18
CA ARG A 370 -14.21 -24.97 2.95
C ARG A 370 -13.75 -25.65 4.24
N MET A 371 -13.69 -24.91 5.35
CA MET A 371 -13.31 -25.43 6.66
C MET A 371 -14.35 -26.40 7.21
N ALA A 372 -15.65 -26.13 7.00
CA ALA A 372 -16.71 -27.07 7.32
C ALA A 372 -16.61 -28.35 6.47
N GLY A 373 -16.21 -28.23 5.20
CA GLY A 373 -15.90 -29.37 4.33
C GLY A 373 -17.01 -30.43 4.33
N SER A 374 -16.64 -31.67 4.67
CA SER A 374 -17.55 -32.82 4.74
C SER A 374 -18.25 -33.02 6.09
N MET A 375 -18.07 -32.12 7.06
CA MET A 375 -18.74 -32.21 8.36
C MET A 375 -20.26 -32.30 8.17
N SER A 376 -20.98 -33.15 8.91
CA SER A 376 -22.44 -33.03 8.99
C SER A 376 -22.83 -31.67 9.61
N LEU A 377 -24.10 -31.27 9.52
CA LEU A 377 -24.55 -30.03 10.16
C LEU A 377 -24.30 -30.08 11.68
N GLU A 378 -24.51 -31.23 12.33
CA GLU A 378 -24.23 -31.40 13.76
C GLU A 378 -22.72 -31.35 14.09
N GLN A 379 -21.88 -31.86 13.19
CA GLN A 379 -20.42 -31.74 13.35
C GLN A 379 -19.96 -30.29 13.18
N ALA A 380 -20.51 -29.56 12.21
CA ALA A 380 -20.23 -28.13 12.03
C ALA A 380 -20.69 -27.30 13.24
N TYR A 381 -21.88 -27.58 13.77
CA TYR A 381 -22.37 -26.98 15.00
C TYR A 381 -21.44 -27.26 16.19
N SER A 382 -21.07 -28.53 16.40
CA SER A 382 -20.13 -28.93 17.46
C SER A 382 -18.74 -28.30 17.30
N TRP A 383 -18.29 -28.06 16.06
CA TRP A 383 -17.05 -27.34 15.78
C TRP A 383 -17.13 -25.88 16.22
N LEU A 384 -18.24 -25.20 15.91
CA LEU A 384 -18.48 -23.81 16.31
C LEU A 384 -18.64 -23.64 17.83
N GLU A 385 -19.27 -24.60 18.51
CA GLU A 385 -19.42 -24.60 19.97
C GLU A 385 -18.07 -24.70 20.69
N LYS A 386 -17.09 -25.40 20.11
CA LYS A 386 -15.75 -25.54 20.70
C LYS A 386 -14.90 -24.27 20.60
N MET A 387 -15.25 -23.34 19.71
CA MET A 387 -14.53 -22.07 19.59
C MET A 387 -14.79 -21.17 20.81
N PRO A 388 -13.80 -20.39 21.27
CA PRO A 388 -14.02 -19.35 22.27
C PRO A 388 -15.19 -18.44 21.87
N ASN A 389 -15.98 -18.03 22.86
CA ASN A 389 -17.14 -17.16 22.66
C ASN A 389 -16.76 -15.68 22.72
N THR A 390 -15.78 -15.30 21.89
CA THR A 390 -15.19 -13.96 21.89
C THR A 390 -15.09 -13.48 20.45
N SER A 391 -15.79 -12.40 20.13
CA SER A 391 -15.66 -11.73 18.83
C SER A 391 -14.33 -10.99 18.74
N ILE A 392 -13.80 -10.86 17.51
CA ILE A 392 -12.67 -9.97 17.23
C ILE A 392 -13.11 -8.49 17.19
N TYR A 393 -14.42 -8.23 17.19
CA TYR A 393 -15.04 -6.90 17.21
C TYR A 393 -15.68 -6.61 18.57
N ASP A 394 -15.53 -5.38 19.03
CA ASP A 394 -16.18 -4.84 20.23
C ASP A 394 -17.64 -4.41 19.98
N GLY A 395 -18.37 -4.17 21.07
CA GLY A 395 -19.76 -3.69 21.04
C GLY A 395 -20.70 -4.55 20.19
N GLY A 396 -21.66 -3.90 19.52
CA GLY A 396 -22.61 -4.53 18.59
C GLY A 396 -22.04 -4.90 17.22
N ARG A 397 -20.76 -4.66 16.94
CA ARG A 397 -20.15 -4.93 15.62
C ARG A 397 -19.90 -6.42 15.42
N LEU A 398 -19.97 -6.93 14.19
CA LEU A 398 -19.94 -8.39 13.95
C LEU A 398 -18.82 -8.85 13.03
N ALA A 399 -18.22 -9.99 13.35
CA ALA A 399 -17.34 -10.76 12.47
C ALA A 399 -18.13 -11.45 11.35
N GLN A 400 -17.52 -11.50 10.17
CA GLN A 400 -18.03 -12.24 9.02
C GLN A 400 -17.66 -13.73 9.16
N PRO A 401 -18.42 -14.65 8.56
CA PRO A 401 -18.18 -16.09 8.71
C PRO A 401 -16.74 -16.55 8.46
N ASP A 402 -16.06 -16.01 7.45
CA ASP A 402 -14.67 -16.38 7.18
C ASP A 402 -13.71 -15.90 8.26
N GLU A 403 -13.97 -14.79 8.93
CA GLU A 403 -13.12 -14.33 10.05
C GLU A 403 -13.30 -15.21 11.27
N VAL A 404 -14.54 -15.60 11.59
CA VAL A 404 -14.82 -16.55 12.68
C VAL A 404 -14.08 -17.86 12.43
N ALA A 405 -14.20 -18.40 11.21
CA ALA A 405 -13.55 -19.64 10.83
C ALA A 405 -12.02 -19.51 10.83
N ASN A 406 -11.46 -18.44 10.24
CA ASN A 406 -10.01 -18.24 10.12
C ASN A 406 -9.32 -18.02 11.47
N TYR A 407 -9.94 -17.24 12.36
CA TYR A 407 -9.36 -16.89 13.66
C TYR A 407 -9.82 -17.84 14.78
N ASN A 408 -10.66 -18.81 14.44
CA ASN A 408 -11.15 -19.85 15.35
C ASN A 408 -11.74 -19.26 16.64
N THR A 409 -12.46 -18.15 16.52
CA THR A 409 -13.12 -17.43 17.62
C THR A 409 -14.28 -16.64 17.08
N GLY A 410 -15.35 -16.48 17.86
CA GLY A 410 -16.48 -15.64 17.48
C GLY A 410 -17.57 -15.62 18.54
N ASP A 411 -18.38 -14.58 18.50
CA ASP A 411 -19.60 -14.48 19.28
C ASP A 411 -20.68 -15.45 18.77
N GLY A 412 -21.65 -15.79 19.63
CA GLY A 412 -22.77 -16.67 19.27
C GLY A 412 -23.55 -16.23 18.03
N LEU A 413 -23.76 -14.93 17.82
CA LEU A 413 -24.47 -14.46 16.61
C LEU A 413 -23.62 -14.65 15.35
N GLU A 414 -22.31 -14.43 15.46
CA GLU A 414 -21.35 -14.62 14.38
C GLU A 414 -21.23 -16.10 14.00
N LYS A 415 -21.20 -16.99 15.00
CA LYS A 415 -21.27 -18.45 14.81
C LYS A 415 -22.58 -18.89 14.14
N ALA A 416 -23.71 -18.27 14.51
CA ALA A 416 -24.98 -18.52 13.82
C ALA A 416 -24.89 -18.14 12.33
N PHE A 417 -24.24 -17.02 11.97
CA PHE A 417 -24.01 -16.68 10.56
C PHE A 417 -23.08 -17.66 9.84
N VAL A 418 -22.05 -18.21 10.50
CA VAL A 418 -21.25 -19.31 9.92
C VAL A 418 -22.12 -20.51 9.62
N MET A 419 -22.96 -20.91 10.58
CA MET A 419 -23.86 -22.05 10.42
C MET A 419 -24.89 -21.80 9.31
N ALA A 420 -25.43 -20.58 9.21
CA ALA A 420 -26.33 -20.19 8.13
C ALA A 420 -25.67 -20.28 6.75
N ASN A 421 -24.41 -19.82 6.64
CA ASN A 421 -23.63 -19.92 5.42
C ASN A 421 -23.42 -21.38 4.97
N VAL A 422 -23.07 -22.27 5.92
CA VAL A 422 -22.91 -23.71 5.66
C VAL A 422 -24.23 -24.37 5.25
N ILE A 423 -25.35 -24.01 5.88
CA ILE A 423 -26.68 -24.53 5.52
C ILE A 423 -27.06 -24.08 4.11
N ARG A 424 -26.88 -22.78 3.79
CA ARG A 424 -27.25 -22.21 2.49
C ARG A 424 -26.46 -22.84 1.34
N GLU A 425 -25.16 -23.08 1.54
CA GLU A 425 -24.33 -23.76 0.53
C GLU A 425 -24.81 -25.20 0.27
N ARG A 426 -25.25 -25.92 1.30
CA ARG A 426 -25.70 -27.32 1.18
C ARG A 426 -27.10 -27.45 0.61
N ASN A 427 -27.95 -26.46 0.85
CA ASN A 427 -29.32 -26.44 0.38
C ASN A 427 -29.78 -25.01 0.10
N GLN A 428 -29.71 -24.61 -1.17
CA GLN A 428 -30.11 -23.28 -1.63
C GLN A 428 -31.61 -23.00 -1.48
N GLU A 429 -32.44 -24.04 -1.37
CA GLU A 429 -33.89 -23.94 -1.25
C GLU A 429 -34.39 -23.90 0.20
N GLN A 430 -33.50 -23.85 1.18
CA GLN A 430 -33.89 -23.86 2.58
C GLN A 430 -34.11 -22.44 3.13
N ASP A 431 -35.24 -22.22 3.79
CA ASP A 431 -35.45 -21.03 4.62
C ASP A 431 -34.58 -21.09 5.89
N ILE A 432 -33.99 -19.96 6.24
CA ILE A 432 -33.20 -19.81 7.46
C ILE A 432 -33.76 -18.63 8.25
N GLU A 433 -33.97 -18.84 9.55
CA GLU A 433 -34.34 -17.78 10.49
C GLU A 433 -33.32 -17.70 11.62
N ILE A 434 -32.79 -16.51 11.88
CA ILE A 434 -31.91 -16.23 13.02
C ILE A 434 -32.66 -15.29 13.97
N ILE A 435 -32.82 -15.71 15.22
CA ILE A 435 -33.43 -14.92 16.28
C ILE A 435 -32.35 -14.63 17.32
N ALA A 436 -32.00 -13.37 17.46
CA ALA A 436 -31.12 -12.86 18.51
C ALA A 436 -31.99 -12.22 19.60
N GLU A 437 -31.99 -12.82 20.78
CA GLU A 437 -32.65 -12.31 21.99
C GLU A 437 -31.57 -12.09 23.06
N LYS A 438 -30.87 -10.96 22.97
CA LYS A 438 -29.72 -10.64 23.83
C LYS A 438 -28.66 -11.75 23.78
N ASN A 439 -28.50 -12.49 24.87
CA ASN A 439 -27.50 -13.54 25.00
C ASN A 439 -27.92 -14.88 24.39
N ASN A 440 -29.17 -15.04 23.96
CA ASN A 440 -29.67 -16.29 23.38
C ASN A 440 -29.88 -16.12 21.88
N ILE A 441 -29.08 -16.84 21.09
CA ILE A 441 -29.19 -16.86 19.62
C ILE A 441 -29.78 -18.20 19.20
N ILE A 442 -30.81 -18.15 18.37
CA ILE A 442 -31.46 -19.32 17.81
C ILE A 442 -31.37 -19.25 16.30
N LEU A 443 -30.70 -20.23 15.68
CA LEU A 443 -30.79 -20.45 14.24
C LEU A 443 -31.78 -21.57 13.96
N LYS A 444 -32.76 -21.31 13.11
CA LYS A 444 -33.72 -22.29 12.62
C LYS A 444 -33.50 -22.54 11.14
N GLY A 445 -33.40 -23.82 10.79
CA GLY A 445 -33.54 -24.34 9.44
C GLY A 445 -34.43 -25.59 9.52
N GLN A 446 -34.00 -26.70 8.90
CA GLN A 446 -34.60 -28.02 9.19
C GLN A 446 -34.43 -28.41 10.67
N ASN A 447 -33.25 -28.12 11.23
CA ASN A 447 -32.93 -28.29 12.64
C ASN A 447 -32.87 -26.93 13.35
N LYS A 448 -32.83 -26.98 14.68
CA LYS A 448 -32.69 -25.80 15.55
C LYS A 448 -31.36 -25.84 16.29
N TYR A 449 -30.56 -24.78 16.13
CA TYR A 449 -29.26 -24.62 16.76
C TYR A 449 -29.29 -23.43 17.71
N ARG A 450 -28.55 -23.51 18.82
CA ARG A 450 -28.53 -22.47 19.85
C ARG A 450 -27.10 -22.02 20.11
N PHE A 451 -26.89 -20.72 20.19
CA PHE A 451 -25.60 -20.16 20.58
C PHE A 451 -25.80 -19.16 21.70
N THR A 452 -24.80 -19.03 22.56
CA THR A 452 -24.77 -17.97 23.58
C THR A 452 -24.02 -16.77 23.02
N SER A 453 -24.62 -15.59 23.02
CA SER A 453 -23.98 -14.34 22.62
C SER A 453 -23.58 -13.51 23.85
N THR A 454 -22.47 -12.79 23.70
CA THR A 454 -21.99 -11.73 24.58
C THR A 454 -22.45 -10.35 24.09
N LYS A 455 -22.92 -10.26 22.85
CA LYS A 455 -23.44 -9.04 22.24
C LYS A 455 -24.92 -8.94 22.57
N SER A 456 -25.34 -7.85 23.21
CA SER A 456 -26.74 -7.65 23.64
C SER A 456 -27.63 -7.19 22.49
N ILE A 457 -27.61 -7.92 21.37
CA ILE A 457 -28.35 -7.59 20.14
C ILE A 457 -29.74 -8.24 20.19
N GLU A 458 -30.76 -7.47 19.80
CA GLU A 458 -32.12 -7.96 19.63
C GLU A 458 -32.53 -7.80 18.17
N LYS A 459 -32.71 -8.92 17.46
CA LYS A 459 -33.01 -8.91 16.02
C LYS A 459 -33.65 -10.23 15.57
N GLN A 460 -34.59 -10.16 14.63
CA GLN A 460 -35.13 -11.33 13.94
C GLN A 460 -34.82 -11.20 12.45
N ILE A 461 -34.11 -12.18 11.91
CA ILE A 461 -33.61 -12.16 10.54
C ILE A 461 -34.23 -13.35 9.81
N ARG A 462 -34.91 -13.09 8.70
CA ARG A 462 -35.42 -14.14 7.82
C ARG A 462 -34.69 -14.10 6.49
N ILE A 463 -34.19 -15.26 6.08
CA ILE A 463 -33.40 -15.46 4.88
C ILE A 463 -34.15 -16.49 4.02
N PRO A 464 -34.97 -16.04 3.05
CA PRO A 464 -35.79 -16.95 2.26
C PRO A 464 -34.96 -17.86 1.34
N ALA A 465 -35.58 -18.93 0.86
CA ALA A 465 -35.09 -19.79 -0.21
C ALA A 465 -34.77 -19.00 -1.49
N GLY A 466 -33.76 -19.42 -2.24
CA GLY A 466 -33.47 -18.94 -3.61
C GLY A 466 -32.88 -17.53 -3.75
N GLU A 467 -33.17 -16.57 -2.85
CA GLU A 467 -32.66 -15.18 -2.99
C GLU A 467 -32.30 -14.52 -1.66
N VAL A 468 -31.05 -14.05 -1.57
CA VAL A 468 -30.55 -13.23 -0.45
C VAL A 468 -31.00 -11.75 -0.57
N LEU A 469 -31.73 -11.38 -1.63
CA LEU A 469 -32.21 -10.00 -1.85
C LEU A 469 -33.53 -9.69 -1.12
N ASN A 470 -34.22 -10.69 -0.58
CA ASN A 470 -35.49 -10.55 0.14
C ASN A 470 -35.32 -10.77 1.65
N ILE A 471 -34.21 -10.31 2.23
CA ILE A 471 -33.99 -10.40 3.68
C ILE A 471 -35.01 -9.48 4.37
N LEU A 472 -35.76 -10.05 5.32
CA LEU A 472 -36.67 -9.31 6.19
C LEU A 472 -36.04 -9.21 7.58
N GLU A 473 -35.98 -8.00 8.12
CA GLU A 473 -35.25 -7.65 9.35
C GLU A 473 -36.01 -6.76 10.31
#